data_AF-A0AAV7D6I7-F1
#
_entry.id   AF-A0AAV7D6I7-F1
#
_cell.length_a   1.000
_cell.length_b   1.000
_cell.length_c   1.000
_cell.angle_alpha   90.00
_cell.angle_beta   90.00
_cell.angle_gamma   90.00
#
_symmetry.space_group_name_H-M   'P 1'
#
loop_
_entity.id
_entity.type
_entity.pdbx_description
1 polymer ?
#
loop_
_entity_poly.entity_id
_entity_poly.type
_entity_poly.pdbx_seq_one_letter_code
_entity_poly.pdbx_strand_id
1 'polypeptide(L)'
;MLNDVKRNRMFQKAIENAVQAGCKTVLDIGTGTGILSMFATSAGAPHVYACELSKTMFDVACEVMAANDMEGKIKLLHMKSNDVQVPEHIPERVSLVVTETVDAGLFGEGIVETLIHAWKNLLLEPKPKDANCDGYGQVIPAGAEVYGMIVDCPEIRRHHRIFVNEVAGVIVDTVQFASPVHCRSSDLNEPYATEKMSRVPGGYKALSQPFLALTADFNSLQDLERIASGKTCRISVVVQEQGLLDCFITWFVLHLDNEHSLSTAPSEETCWEQAVFPIQNLPADGYFVNPGDTVLLDVSCPDCYLRLDLVTVIRAGAADSGVSTDDMTMESEVDLCDALASLHTTHQTGTVRELCVLEPIEIALLNNVTYHQSFKNAISKVISALTRRENGTLRNENGALAPEECFLDPLYVLDVSEGFSILPLIAAQLGKVKSYSSVEEKQHCATLESLSERNSISKESLEFWLNQLEANGDVLQRPKSDKLWSVIILDVVEPCGLIRQDVMEKCAIAR
;
A
#
# COMPACT_ATOMS: atom_id res chain seq x y z
N MET A 1 2.98 16.23 12.33
CA MET A 1 2.07 16.32 13.48
C MET A 1 2.34 17.53 14.38
N LEU A 2 3.53 17.70 14.99
CA LEU A 2 3.78 18.83 15.93
C LEU A 2 3.54 20.23 15.33
N ASN A 3 3.85 20.45 14.05
CA ASN A 3 3.58 21.71 13.36
C ASN A 3 2.10 21.88 12.91
N ASP A 4 1.24 20.88 13.13
CA ASP A 4 -0.20 20.98 12.85
C ASP A 4 -0.91 21.73 13.99
N VAL A 5 -0.88 23.06 13.90
CA VAL A 5 -1.42 23.96 14.92
C VAL A 5 -2.93 23.76 15.10
N LYS A 6 -3.67 23.42 14.03
CA LYS A 6 -5.12 23.17 14.09
C LYS A 6 -5.39 21.90 14.90
N ARG A 7 -4.73 20.78 14.58
CA ARG A 7 -4.80 19.53 15.35
C ARG A 7 -4.53 19.78 16.84
N ASN A 8 -3.39 20.38 17.15
CA ASN A 8 -2.95 20.56 18.53
C ASN A 8 -3.93 21.39 19.35
N ARG A 9 -4.49 22.47 18.77
CA ARG A 9 -5.50 23.30 19.43
C ARG A 9 -6.82 22.57 19.68
N MET A 10 -7.25 21.70 18.76
CA MET A 10 -8.49 20.95 18.95
C MET A 10 -8.34 19.90 20.05
N PHE A 11 -7.22 19.16 20.07
CA PHE A 11 -6.92 18.24 21.17
C PHE A 11 -6.80 18.96 22.51
N GLN A 12 -6.07 20.09 22.55
CA GLN A 12 -5.95 20.89 23.76
C GLN A 12 -7.33 21.27 24.31
N LYS A 13 -8.22 21.82 23.48
CA LYS A 13 -9.57 22.22 23.91
C LYS A 13 -10.43 21.05 24.37
N ALA A 14 -10.41 19.92 23.65
CA ALA A 14 -11.18 18.74 24.03
C ALA A 14 -10.70 18.17 25.38
N ILE A 15 -9.38 18.12 25.60
CA ILE A 15 -8.78 17.68 26.86
C ILE A 15 -9.14 18.67 27.99
N GLU A 16 -9.03 19.98 27.75
CA GLU A 16 -9.42 21.01 28.72
C GLU A 16 -10.90 20.87 29.11
N ASN A 17 -11.79 20.68 28.14
CA ASN A 17 -13.21 20.44 28.38
C ASN A 17 -13.46 19.21 29.25
N ALA A 18 -12.83 18.08 28.94
CA ALA A 18 -13.00 16.83 29.70
C ALA A 18 -12.48 16.96 31.15
N VAL A 19 -11.33 17.61 31.34
CA VAL A 19 -10.77 17.85 32.68
C VAL A 19 -11.65 18.81 33.48
N GLN A 20 -12.13 19.89 32.88
CA GLN A 20 -13.05 20.84 33.53
C GLN A 20 -14.41 20.20 33.83
N ALA A 21 -14.86 19.24 33.03
CA ALA A 21 -16.06 18.45 33.25
C ALA A 21 -15.90 17.38 34.34
N GLY A 22 -14.73 17.27 34.98
CA GLY A 22 -14.51 16.44 36.17
C GLY A 22 -13.61 15.22 35.97
N CYS A 23 -12.99 15.04 34.79
CA CYS A 23 -11.98 14.00 34.60
C CYS A 23 -10.70 14.37 35.35
N LYS A 24 -10.33 13.57 36.36
CA LYS A 24 -9.19 13.87 37.27
C LYS A 24 -7.97 13.00 37.03
N THR A 25 -8.16 11.82 36.46
CA THR A 25 -7.13 10.80 36.23
C THR A 25 -7.07 10.53 34.73
N VAL A 26 -5.94 10.84 34.11
CA VAL A 26 -5.76 10.79 32.66
C VAL A 26 -4.67 9.77 32.29
N LEU A 27 -4.92 8.95 31.27
CA LEU A 27 -3.92 8.10 30.63
C LEU A 27 -3.77 8.51 29.15
N ASP A 28 -2.57 8.95 28.77
CA ASP A 28 -2.18 9.25 27.40
C ASP A 28 -1.48 8.04 26.76
N ILE A 29 -2.12 7.39 25.79
CA ILE A 29 -1.62 6.19 25.13
C ILE A 29 -0.93 6.57 23.82
N GLY A 30 0.33 6.14 23.64
CA GLY A 30 1.13 6.53 22.48
C GLY A 30 1.55 7.99 22.58
N THR A 31 2.08 8.38 23.75
CA THR A 31 2.26 9.80 24.09
C THR A 31 3.26 10.54 23.19
N GLY A 32 4.16 9.81 22.51
CA GLY A 32 5.19 10.36 21.65
C GLY A 32 6.09 11.34 22.40
N THR A 33 5.84 12.64 22.25
CA THR A 33 6.61 13.70 22.92
C THR A 33 6.05 14.14 24.27
N GLY A 34 4.90 13.60 24.70
CA GLY A 34 4.24 14.04 25.93
C GLY A 34 3.25 15.19 25.75
N ILE A 35 3.04 15.71 24.54
CA ILE A 35 2.28 16.95 24.32
C ILE A 35 0.83 16.89 24.83
N LEU A 36 0.12 15.77 24.63
CA LEU A 36 -1.26 15.61 25.09
C LEU A 36 -1.34 15.48 26.62
N SER A 37 -0.41 14.73 27.21
CA SER A 37 -0.21 14.68 28.67
C SER A 37 0.04 16.07 29.27
N MET A 38 0.88 16.90 28.64
CA MET A 38 1.14 18.27 29.10
C MET A 38 -0.10 19.16 28.99
N PHE A 39 -0.96 18.98 27.98
CA PHE A 39 -2.26 19.65 27.91
C PHE A 39 -3.15 19.25 29.08
N ALA A 40 -3.24 17.96 29.40
CA ALA A 40 -4.03 17.47 30.55
C ALA A 40 -3.51 18.05 31.88
N THR A 41 -2.19 18.04 32.11
CA THR A 41 -1.60 18.64 33.31
C THR A 41 -1.85 20.15 33.38
N SER A 42 -1.74 20.86 32.25
CA SER A 42 -2.00 22.32 32.17
C SER A 42 -3.47 22.67 32.41
N ALA A 43 -4.38 21.80 31.98
CA ALA A 43 -5.82 21.91 32.23
C ALA A 43 -6.19 21.68 33.71
N GLY A 44 -5.25 21.22 34.54
CA GLY A 44 -5.44 21.02 35.97
C GLY A 44 -5.75 19.57 36.38
N ALA A 45 -5.52 18.58 35.52
CA ALA A 45 -5.67 17.18 35.90
C ALA A 45 -4.64 16.82 37.01
N PRO A 46 -5.08 16.36 38.19
CA PRO A 46 -4.17 16.07 39.31
C PRO A 46 -3.31 14.83 39.10
N HIS A 47 -3.74 13.88 38.26
CA HIS A 47 -3.02 12.63 38.01
C HIS A 47 -2.97 12.35 36.51
N VAL A 48 -1.78 12.43 35.92
CA VAL A 48 -1.55 12.14 34.51
C VAL A 48 -0.53 11.01 34.37
N TYR A 49 -0.92 9.98 33.65
CA TYR A 49 -0.10 8.84 33.25
C TYR A 49 0.07 8.87 31.74
N ALA A 50 1.21 8.41 31.26
CA ALA A 50 1.48 8.33 29.84
C ALA A 50 2.23 7.04 29.54
N CYS A 51 1.96 6.39 28.40
CA CYS A 51 2.76 5.27 27.93
C CYS A 51 3.28 5.47 26.50
N GLU A 52 4.50 4.99 26.27
CA GLU A 52 5.19 5.03 24.99
C GLU A 52 5.97 3.73 24.79
N LEU A 53 5.83 3.12 23.62
CA LEU A 53 6.49 1.85 23.29
C LEU A 53 7.92 2.09 22.78
N SER A 54 8.15 3.15 22.01
CA SER A 54 9.46 3.47 21.47
C SER A 54 10.38 4.03 22.54
N LYS A 55 11.48 3.34 22.81
CA LYS A 55 12.50 3.81 23.79
C LYS A 55 13.00 5.21 23.46
N THR A 56 13.24 5.48 22.17
CA THR A 56 13.69 6.80 21.71
C THR A 56 12.65 7.87 22.02
N MET A 57 11.36 7.62 21.75
CA MET A 57 10.30 8.60 22.04
C MET A 57 10.06 8.77 23.53
N PHE A 58 10.16 7.69 24.31
CA PHE A 58 10.10 7.75 25.77
C PHE A 58 11.19 8.67 26.35
N ASP A 59 12.43 8.56 25.86
CA ASP A 59 13.54 9.42 26.30
C ASP A 59 13.30 10.88 25.91
N VAL A 60 12.82 11.13 24.68
CA VAL A 60 12.44 12.47 24.22
C VAL A 60 11.32 13.06 25.09
N ALA A 61 10.29 12.29 25.42
CA ALA A 61 9.21 12.75 26.30
C ALA A 61 9.71 13.11 27.71
N CYS A 62 10.62 12.31 28.29
CA CYS A 62 11.26 12.64 29.56
C CYS A 62 11.95 14.01 29.50
N GLU A 63 12.77 14.25 28.47
CA GLU A 63 13.50 15.51 28.29
C GLU A 63 12.56 16.70 28.08
N VAL A 64 11.51 16.52 27.26
CA VAL A 64 10.50 17.55 26.99
C VAL A 64 9.73 17.91 28.26
N MET A 65 9.30 16.93 29.06
CA MET A 65 8.58 17.17 30.30
C MET A 65 9.46 17.90 31.33
N ALA A 66 10.73 17.54 31.45
CA ALA A 66 11.70 18.23 32.30
C ALA A 66 11.92 19.68 31.86
N ALA A 67 12.08 19.91 30.55
CA ALA A 67 12.26 21.26 29.99
C ALA A 67 11.04 22.18 30.17
N ASN A 68 9.85 21.63 30.44
CA ASN A 68 8.60 22.37 30.66
C ASN A 68 8.18 22.40 32.15
N ASP A 69 9.07 22.11 33.10
CA ASP A 69 8.78 22.09 34.54
C ASP A 69 7.60 21.16 34.91
N MET A 70 7.46 20.06 34.17
CA MET A 70 6.42 19.03 34.32
C MET A 70 6.97 17.65 34.71
N GLU A 71 8.29 17.52 34.88
CA GLU A 71 8.89 16.32 35.46
C GLU A 71 8.27 16.00 36.83
N GLY A 72 7.92 14.72 37.04
CA GLY A 72 7.28 14.24 38.27
C GLY A 72 5.78 14.58 38.40
N LYS A 73 5.22 15.47 37.57
CA LYS A 73 3.76 15.70 37.49
C LYS A 73 3.05 14.67 36.60
N ILE A 74 3.78 14.15 35.62
CA ILE A 74 3.32 13.11 34.70
C ILE A 74 4.14 11.84 34.97
N LYS A 75 3.48 10.70 35.18
CA LYS A 75 4.15 9.40 35.29
C LYS A 75 4.23 8.75 33.91
N LEU A 76 5.41 8.79 33.29
CA LEU A 76 5.69 8.18 32.00
C LEU A 76 6.11 6.71 32.14
N LEU A 77 5.55 5.83 31.30
CA LEU A 77 5.79 4.39 31.27
C LEU A 77 6.36 3.96 29.92
N HIS A 78 7.52 3.31 29.91
CA HIS A 78 8.10 2.71 28.70
C HIS A 78 7.54 1.31 28.47
N MET A 79 6.34 1.22 27.91
CA MET A 79 5.64 -0.05 27.65
C MET A 79 4.45 0.16 26.70
N LYS A 80 3.95 -0.94 26.13
CA LYS A 80 2.68 -0.93 25.39
C LYS A 80 1.51 -0.76 26.35
N SER A 81 0.46 -0.06 25.93
CA SER A 81 -0.77 0.13 26.72
C SER A 81 -1.43 -1.19 27.15
N ASN A 82 -1.36 -2.23 26.31
CA ASN A 82 -1.87 -3.57 26.60
C ASN A 82 -1.17 -4.27 27.78
N ASP A 83 0.03 -3.81 28.17
CA ASP A 83 0.80 -4.37 29.28
C ASP A 83 0.66 -3.56 30.57
N VAL A 84 -0.02 -2.41 30.52
CA VAL A 84 -0.29 -1.58 31.70
C VAL A 84 -1.29 -2.29 32.60
N GLN A 85 -1.01 -2.33 33.90
CA GLN A 85 -1.84 -3.03 34.89
C GLN A 85 -2.17 -2.15 36.09
N VAL A 86 -3.36 -2.36 36.66
CA VAL A 86 -3.82 -1.77 37.92
C VAL A 86 -3.74 -2.85 39.01
N PRO A 87 -3.08 -2.63 40.17
CA PRO A 87 -2.45 -1.40 40.63
C PRO A 87 -0.93 -1.28 40.34
N GLU A 88 -0.32 -2.26 39.65
CA GLU A 88 1.15 -2.37 39.51
C GLU A 88 1.78 -1.14 38.82
N HIS A 89 1.23 -0.74 37.68
CA HIS A 89 1.77 0.33 36.85
C HIS A 89 1.06 1.66 37.11
N ILE A 90 -0.26 1.63 37.31
CA ILE A 90 -1.07 2.79 37.71
C ILE A 90 -1.92 2.40 38.93
N PRO A 91 -2.12 3.29 39.92
CA PRO A 91 -2.71 2.93 41.20
C PRO A 91 -4.20 2.56 41.12
N GLU A 92 -4.92 3.19 40.21
CA GLU A 92 -6.36 3.01 40.02
C GLU A 92 -6.74 3.23 38.55
N ARG A 93 -7.96 2.83 38.19
CA ARG A 93 -8.53 3.08 36.85
C ARG A 93 -8.69 4.57 36.60
N VAL A 94 -8.48 5.00 35.36
CA VAL A 94 -8.53 6.39 34.93
C VAL A 94 -9.93 6.82 34.48
N SER A 95 -10.21 8.11 34.62
CA SER A 95 -11.47 8.73 34.16
C SER A 95 -11.40 9.17 32.71
N LEU A 96 -10.20 9.40 32.17
CA LEU A 96 -9.98 9.78 30.78
C LEU A 96 -8.82 9.00 30.18
N VAL A 97 -9.04 8.42 29.00
CA VAL A 97 -7.98 7.98 28.10
C VAL A 97 -7.91 8.98 26.94
N VAL A 98 -6.71 9.42 26.61
CA VAL A 98 -6.42 10.17 25.39
C VAL A 98 -5.50 9.32 24.53
N THR A 99 -5.77 9.23 23.23
CA THR A 99 -4.88 8.55 22.29
C THR A 99 -4.86 9.26 20.95
N GLU A 100 -3.73 9.18 20.25
CA GLU A 100 -3.63 9.51 18.84
C GLU A 100 -2.90 8.44 18.03
N THR A 101 -3.03 7.18 18.45
CA THR A 101 -2.52 6.02 17.70
C THR A 101 -3.45 5.68 16.53
N VAL A 102 -3.50 6.57 15.53
CA VAL A 102 -4.34 6.45 14.32
C VAL A 102 -3.44 6.55 13.10
N ASP A 103 -3.83 5.94 11.98
CA ASP A 103 -3.11 6.05 10.72
C ASP A 103 -4.01 6.65 9.62
N ALA A 104 -3.59 6.64 8.34
CA ALA A 104 -4.41 7.10 7.23
C ALA A 104 -5.72 6.31 7.06
N GLY A 105 -5.72 5.01 7.41
CA GLY A 105 -6.90 4.13 7.45
C GLY A 105 -7.62 4.11 8.79
N LEU A 106 -7.32 5.06 9.70
CA LEU A 106 -7.79 5.19 11.09
C LEU A 106 -7.32 4.08 12.04
N PHE A 107 -7.39 2.80 11.63
CA PHE A 107 -7.24 1.66 12.53
C PHE A 107 -5.88 0.96 12.51
N GLY A 108 -5.01 1.25 11.53
CA GLY A 108 -3.76 0.52 11.27
C GLY A 108 -2.72 0.59 12.40
N GLU A 109 -2.84 1.59 13.30
CA GLU A 109 -2.02 1.68 14.51
C GLU A 109 -2.64 0.96 15.73
N GLY A 110 -3.70 0.16 15.54
CA GLY A 110 -4.25 -0.70 16.58
C GLY A 110 -5.09 0.03 17.64
N ILE A 111 -5.72 1.17 17.29
CA ILE A 111 -6.58 1.93 18.22
C ILE A 111 -7.71 1.09 18.80
N VAL A 112 -8.32 0.20 18.00
CA VAL A 112 -9.45 -0.63 18.43
C VAL A 112 -9.03 -1.59 19.55
N GLU A 113 -7.95 -2.36 19.35
CA GLU A 113 -7.44 -3.30 20.36
C GLU A 113 -6.98 -2.58 21.62
N THR A 114 -6.31 -1.44 21.44
CA THR A 114 -5.83 -0.56 22.51
C THR A 114 -7.01 -0.11 23.38
N LEU A 115 -8.09 0.36 22.77
CA LEU A 115 -9.25 0.86 23.49
C LEU A 115 -10.09 -0.27 24.11
N ILE A 116 -10.20 -1.45 23.47
CA ILE A 116 -10.83 -2.62 24.09
C ILE A 116 -10.09 -2.99 25.38
N HIS A 117 -8.76 -3.03 25.35
CA HIS A 117 -7.96 -3.27 26.54
C HIS A 117 -8.17 -2.18 27.60
N ALA A 118 -8.15 -0.91 27.19
CA ALA A 118 -8.35 0.22 28.09
C ALA A 118 -9.71 0.15 28.80
N TRP A 119 -10.81 -0.07 28.06
CA TRP A 119 -12.14 -0.24 28.65
C TRP A 119 -12.22 -1.41 29.62
N LYS A 120 -11.61 -2.55 29.28
CA LYS A 120 -11.65 -3.75 30.13
C LYS A 120 -10.83 -3.62 31.40
N ASN A 121 -9.69 -2.91 31.37
CA ASN A 121 -8.69 -2.98 32.44
C ASN A 121 -8.30 -1.64 33.06
N LEU A 122 -8.37 -0.53 32.32
CA LEU A 122 -7.73 0.74 32.68
C LEU A 122 -8.73 1.88 32.93
N LEU A 123 -9.85 1.92 32.22
CA LEU A 123 -10.88 2.96 32.36
C LEU A 123 -11.88 2.62 33.46
N LEU A 124 -12.42 3.65 34.10
CA LEU A 124 -13.64 3.56 34.88
C LEU A 124 -14.82 3.13 34.00
N GLU A 125 -15.90 2.65 34.62
CA GLU A 125 -17.12 2.25 33.90
C GLU A 125 -17.68 3.39 33.04
N PRO A 126 -18.27 3.10 31.87
CA PRO A 126 -18.83 4.11 30.99
C PRO A 126 -20.02 4.82 31.65
N LYS A 127 -20.36 6.01 31.14
CA LYS A 127 -21.46 6.81 31.69
C LYS A 127 -22.78 6.02 31.69
N PRO A 128 -23.46 5.85 32.83
CA PRO A 128 -24.80 5.28 32.88
C PRO A 128 -25.79 6.18 32.14
N LYS A 129 -26.70 5.60 31.35
CA LYS A 129 -27.67 6.33 30.52
C LYS A 129 -28.61 7.26 31.30
N ASP A 130 -28.85 6.98 32.58
CA ASP A 130 -29.87 7.65 33.40
C ASP A 130 -29.31 8.38 34.65
N ALA A 131 -28.00 8.56 34.77
CA ALA A 131 -27.39 9.13 35.98
C ALA A 131 -26.55 10.38 35.70
N ASN A 132 -26.88 11.46 36.40
CA ASN A 132 -26.00 12.62 36.59
C ASN A 132 -24.95 12.25 37.66
N CYS A 133 -24.13 11.25 37.35
CA CYS A 133 -23.09 10.74 38.23
C CYS A 133 -21.71 11.21 37.77
N ASP A 134 -20.90 11.65 38.73
CA ASP A 134 -19.49 11.93 38.53
C ASP A 134 -18.69 10.61 38.62
N GLY A 135 -17.55 10.55 37.93
CA GLY A 135 -16.61 9.43 38.04
C GLY A 135 -16.88 8.25 37.10
N TYR A 136 -17.03 8.53 35.81
CA TYR A 136 -17.10 7.53 34.73
C TYR A 136 -15.89 7.66 33.80
N GLY A 137 -15.64 6.62 33.01
CA GLY A 137 -14.58 6.58 32.01
C GLY A 137 -15.01 7.28 30.72
N GLN A 138 -14.06 7.95 30.07
CA GLN A 138 -14.21 8.58 28.76
C GLN A 138 -12.96 8.37 27.90
N VAL A 139 -13.13 8.41 26.59
CA VAL A 139 -12.04 8.37 25.60
C VAL A 139 -12.09 9.63 24.73
N ILE A 140 -10.92 10.22 24.51
CA ILE A 140 -10.65 11.20 23.45
C ILE A 140 -9.64 10.55 22.47
N PRO A 141 -9.94 10.45 21.17
CA PRO A 141 -11.17 10.88 20.50
C PRO A 141 -12.41 10.09 20.95
N ALA A 142 -13.57 10.75 20.94
CA ALA A 142 -14.84 10.15 21.33
C ALA A 142 -15.36 9.14 20.29
N GLY A 143 -15.05 9.36 19.01
CA GLY A 143 -15.44 8.48 17.92
C GLY A 143 -14.91 8.97 16.57
N ALA A 144 -15.27 8.27 15.50
CA ALA A 144 -14.87 8.61 14.15
C ALA A 144 -15.91 8.20 13.10
N GLU A 145 -15.90 8.93 11.98
CA GLU A 145 -16.63 8.60 10.76
C GLU A 145 -15.62 8.44 9.62
N VAL A 146 -15.59 7.27 9.00
CA VAL A 146 -14.74 6.98 7.83
C VAL A 146 -15.57 7.21 6.57
N TYR A 147 -15.08 8.08 5.70
CA TYR A 147 -15.68 8.39 4.41
C TYR A 147 -14.86 7.75 3.29
N GLY A 148 -15.55 7.29 2.26
CA GLY A 148 -14.96 6.77 1.03
C GLY A 148 -15.39 7.56 -0.20
N MET A 149 -14.59 7.51 -1.26
CA MET A 149 -14.93 8.05 -2.57
C MET A 149 -14.30 7.22 -3.68
N ILE A 150 -15.03 7.05 -4.78
CA ILE A 150 -14.54 6.38 -5.98
C ILE A 150 -13.80 7.40 -6.85
N VAL A 151 -12.58 7.07 -7.29
CA VAL A 151 -11.78 8.01 -8.09
C VAL A 151 -11.13 7.39 -9.33
N ASP A 152 -10.98 8.22 -10.36
CA ASP A 152 -10.10 8.03 -11.52
C ASP A 152 -8.80 8.79 -11.23
N CYS A 153 -7.69 8.06 -11.11
CA CYS A 153 -6.39 8.60 -10.73
C CYS A 153 -5.27 7.87 -11.49
N PRO A 154 -4.80 8.44 -12.62
CA PRO A 154 -3.76 7.84 -13.45
C PRO A 154 -2.47 7.51 -12.69
N GLU A 155 -2.13 8.30 -11.67
CA GLU A 155 -0.96 8.09 -10.83
C GLU A 155 -1.07 6.84 -9.97
N ILE A 156 -2.22 6.58 -9.37
CA ILE A 156 -2.45 5.33 -8.62
C ILE A 156 -2.51 4.17 -9.60
N ARG A 157 -3.21 4.33 -10.73
CA ARG A 157 -3.30 3.32 -11.78
C ARG A 157 -1.93 2.84 -12.23
N ARG A 158 -1.00 3.75 -12.52
CA ARG A 158 0.33 3.36 -13.05
C ARG A 158 1.19 2.58 -12.08
N HIS A 159 0.94 2.68 -10.77
CA HIS A 159 1.69 1.95 -9.75
C HIS A 159 1.01 0.63 -9.33
N HIS A 160 -0.27 0.45 -9.63
CA HIS A 160 -1.02 -0.71 -9.14
C HIS A 160 -1.62 -1.57 -10.26
N ARG A 161 -1.60 -1.11 -11.51
CA ARG A 161 -2.18 -1.85 -12.64
C ARG A 161 -1.31 -1.73 -13.88
N ILE A 162 -0.98 -2.87 -14.48
CA ILE A 162 -0.41 -2.87 -15.83
C ILE A 162 -1.56 -2.69 -16.82
N PHE A 163 -1.48 -1.62 -17.62
CA PHE A 163 -2.50 -1.30 -18.64
C PHE A 163 -1.94 -1.32 -20.06
N VAL A 164 -0.72 -1.84 -20.22
CA VAL A 164 -0.04 -2.06 -21.50
C VAL A 164 -0.03 -3.55 -21.82
N ASN A 165 -0.37 -3.90 -23.07
CA ASN A 165 -0.34 -5.30 -23.52
C ASN A 165 1.01 -5.69 -24.13
N GLU A 166 1.75 -4.70 -24.64
CA GLU A 166 3.05 -4.86 -25.26
C GLU A 166 3.94 -3.67 -24.86
N VAL A 167 5.19 -3.95 -24.50
CA VAL A 167 6.19 -2.95 -24.16
C VAL A 167 7.45 -3.21 -24.97
N ALA A 168 7.78 -2.26 -25.84
CA ALA A 168 8.97 -2.33 -26.70
C ALA A 168 9.10 -3.65 -27.50
N GLY A 169 8.01 -4.24 -27.98
CA GLY A 169 8.02 -5.52 -28.72
C GLY A 169 7.75 -6.76 -27.85
N VAL A 170 7.81 -6.64 -26.52
CA VAL A 170 7.55 -7.73 -25.58
C VAL A 170 6.08 -7.71 -25.18
N ILE A 171 5.35 -8.75 -25.55
CA ILE A 171 3.97 -9.00 -25.12
C ILE A 171 3.97 -9.40 -23.65
N VAL A 172 3.18 -8.70 -22.82
CA VAL A 172 3.13 -8.88 -21.36
C VAL A 172 1.74 -9.32 -20.84
N ASP A 173 0.77 -9.50 -21.73
CA ASP A 173 -0.64 -9.77 -21.39
C ASP A 173 -0.94 -11.20 -20.87
N THR A 174 0.04 -12.10 -20.90
CA THR A 174 -0.12 -13.50 -20.48
C THR A 174 0.02 -13.73 -19.00
N VAL A 175 0.66 -12.79 -18.30
CA VAL A 175 0.89 -12.85 -16.86
C VAL A 175 -0.09 -11.90 -16.19
N GLN A 176 -0.67 -12.34 -15.09
CA GLN A 176 -1.48 -11.48 -14.25
C GLN A 176 -0.56 -10.80 -13.24
N PHE A 177 -0.33 -9.50 -13.43
CA PHE A 177 0.45 -8.71 -12.49
C PHE A 177 -0.46 -8.08 -11.45
N ALA A 178 -0.07 -8.17 -10.18
CA ALA A 178 -0.77 -7.56 -9.05
C ALA A 178 0.24 -6.84 -8.15
N SER A 179 -0.22 -5.82 -7.42
CA SER A 179 0.62 -5.20 -6.39
C SER A 179 0.37 -5.84 -5.01
N PRO A 180 1.31 -5.71 -4.04
CA PRO A 180 1.22 -6.33 -2.72
C PRO A 180 -0.09 -6.05 -1.98
N VAL A 181 -0.62 -4.83 -2.11
CA VAL A 181 -1.89 -4.35 -1.53
C VAL A 181 -3.09 -5.24 -1.91
N HIS A 182 -3.05 -5.91 -3.07
CA HIS A 182 -4.13 -6.80 -3.53
C HIS A 182 -3.88 -8.29 -3.19
N CYS A 183 -2.65 -8.66 -2.83
CA CYS A 183 -2.28 -10.05 -2.61
C CYS A 183 -2.48 -10.47 -1.16
N ARG A 184 -3.54 -11.26 -0.94
CA ARG A 184 -3.98 -11.80 0.35
C ARG A 184 -3.08 -12.92 0.91
N SER A 185 -1.90 -13.14 0.34
CA SER A 185 -1.06 -14.32 0.61
C SER A 185 -0.17 -14.20 1.83
N SER A 186 0.00 -13.01 2.41
CA SER A 186 0.82 -12.77 3.60
C SER A 186 0.15 -11.79 4.57
N ASP A 187 0.11 -12.16 5.85
CA ASP A 187 -0.36 -11.32 6.99
C ASP A 187 0.49 -10.05 7.21
N LEU A 188 1.47 -9.78 6.33
CA LEU A 188 2.43 -8.68 6.42
C LEU A 188 2.14 -7.53 5.46
N ASN A 189 1.21 -7.69 4.50
CA ASN A 189 0.95 -6.66 3.50
C ASN A 189 -0.10 -5.67 4.01
N GLU A 190 0.24 -4.38 3.97
CA GLU A 190 -0.71 -3.31 4.27
C GLU A 190 -1.90 -3.37 3.29
N PRO A 191 -3.16 -3.31 3.78
CA PRO A 191 -4.35 -3.52 2.95
C PRO A 191 -4.70 -2.30 2.07
N TYR A 192 -3.94 -1.21 2.20
CA TYR A 192 -4.06 0.01 1.42
C TYR A 192 -2.68 0.65 1.28
N ALA A 193 -2.52 1.49 0.26
CA ALA A 193 -1.41 2.44 0.19
C ALA A 193 -1.82 3.74 0.90
N THR A 194 -0.86 4.62 1.21
CA THR A 194 -1.14 5.97 1.73
C THR A 194 -0.63 7.01 0.75
N GLU A 195 -1.47 8.01 0.48
CA GLU A 195 -1.11 9.09 -0.45
C GLU A 195 -1.70 10.43 -0.02
N LYS A 196 -0.95 11.51 -0.27
CA LYS A 196 -1.46 12.87 -0.13
C LYS A 196 -2.25 13.25 -1.38
N MET A 197 -3.52 12.87 -1.44
CA MET A 197 -4.37 13.04 -2.63
C MET A 197 -4.51 14.50 -3.08
N SER A 198 -4.35 15.48 -2.18
CA SER A 198 -4.32 16.91 -2.54
C SER A 198 -3.13 17.31 -3.43
N ARG A 199 -2.09 16.48 -3.50
CA ARG A 199 -0.84 16.71 -4.24
C ARG A 199 -0.48 15.59 -5.20
N VAL A 200 -1.37 14.61 -5.39
CA VAL A 200 -1.09 13.48 -6.29
C VAL A 200 -0.76 14.00 -7.70
N PRO A 201 0.37 13.58 -8.30
CA PRO A 201 0.73 13.99 -9.65
C PRO A 201 -0.38 13.74 -10.67
N GLY A 202 -0.66 14.73 -11.52
CA GLY A 202 -1.76 14.65 -12.50
C GLY A 202 -3.17 14.82 -11.92
N GLY A 203 -3.32 14.85 -10.60
CA GLY A 203 -4.60 14.97 -9.90
C GLY A 203 -5.46 13.70 -10.02
N TYR A 204 -6.68 13.80 -9.50
CA TYR A 204 -7.69 12.75 -9.56
C TYR A 204 -9.06 13.35 -9.92
N LYS A 205 -9.95 12.53 -10.48
CA LYS A 205 -11.35 12.86 -10.75
C LYS A 205 -12.25 12.04 -9.83
N ALA A 206 -13.12 12.72 -9.08
CA ALA A 206 -14.16 12.06 -8.30
C ALA A 206 -15.23 11.44 -9.24
N LEU A 207 -15.49 10.15 -9.08
CA LEU A 207 -16.52 9.41 -9.82
C LEU A 207 -17.83 9.27 -9.03
N SER A 208 -17.79 9.46 -7.71
CA SER A 208 -18.94 9.46 -6.81
C SER A 208 -18.89 10.65 -5.85
N GLN A 209 -20.00 10.94 -5.16
CA GLN A 209 -19.92 11.72 -3.93
C GLN A 209 -19.20 10.92 -2.83
N PRO A 210 -18.68 11.58 -1.79
CA PRO A 210 -18.31 10.92 -0.55
C PRO A 210 -19.47 10.08 0.00
N PHE A 211 -19.17 8.87 0.45
CA PHE A 211 -20.10 7.99 1.14
C PHE A 211 -19.54 7.63 2.52
N LEU A 212 -20.42 7.45 3.51
CA LEU A 212 -20.02 6.98 4.84
C LEU A 212 -19.73 5.48 4.78
N ALA A 213 -18.46 5.10 4.95
CA ALA A 213 -18.01 3.71 4.89
C ALA A 213 -18.20 3.01 6.24
N LEU A 214 -17.85 3.68 7.34
CA LEU A 214 -17.90 3.09 8.68
C LEU A 214 -18.00 4.18 9.76
N THR A 215 -18.69 3.88 10.85
CA THR A 215 -18.69 4.68 12.08
C THR A 215 -18.10 3.88 13.24
N ALA A 216 -17.38 4.57 14.12
CA ALA A 216 -16.79 4.01 15.32
C ALA A 216 -17.08 4.91 16.53
N ASP A 217 -17.75 4.38 17.55
CA ASP A 217 -17.89 5.01 18.86
C ASP A 217 -16.83 4.43 19.82
N PHE A 218 -15.79 5.22 20.08
CA PHE A 218 -14.67 4.82 20.93
C PHE A 218 -15.03 4.81 22.41
N ASN A 219 -16.20 5.34 22.79
CA ASN A 219 -16.77 5.21 24.12
C ASN A 219 -17.72 4.01 24.30
N SER A 220 -17.90 3.19 23.25
CA SER A 220 -18.73 1.98 23.28
C SER A 220 -17.88 0.73 23.10
N LEU A 221 -17.66 -0.02 24.19
CA LEU A 221 -16.96 -1.31 24.12
C LEU A 221 -17.65 -2.29 23.15
N GLN A 222 -18.99 -2.28 23.09
CA GLN A 222 -19.75 -3.11 22.15
C GLN A 222 -19.45 -2.75 20.69
N ASP A 223 -19.27 -1.47 20.39
CA ASP A 223 -18.99 -1.02 19.04
C ASP A 223 -17.54 -1.35 18.63
N LEU A 224 -16.59 -1.20 19.56
CA LEU A 224 -15.21 -1.63 19.38
C LEU A 224 -15.13 -3.15 19.11
N GLU A 225 -15.83 -3.98 19.89
CA GLU A 225 -15.87 -5.42 19.70
C GLU A 225 -16.57 -5.81 18.38
N ARG A 226 -17.57 -5.05 17.94
CA ARG A 226 -18.19 -5.22 16.62
C ARG A 226 -17.17 -4.97 15.50
N ILE A 227 -16.39 -3.90 15.59
CA ILE A 227 -15.35 -3.58 14.59
C ILE A 227 -14.28 -4.68 14.59
N ALA A 228 -13.78 -5.07 15.77
CA ALA A 228 -12.77 -6.11 15.93
C ALA A 228 -13.25 -7.50 15.45
N SER A 229 -14.56 -7.76 15.42
CA SER A 229 -15.12 -9.01 14.87
C SER A 229 -14.91 -9.15 13.35
N GLY A 230 -14.53 -8.07 12.66
CA GLY A 230 -14.29 -8.07 11.21
C GLY A 230 -15.57 -8.24 10.38
N LYS A 231 -16.75 -8.08 10.98
CA LYS A 231 -18.03 -8.25 10.26
C LYS A 231 -18.13 -7.29 9.07
N THR A 232 -18.33 -7.85 7.89
CA THR A 232 -18.48 -7.11 6.64
C THR A 232 -19.81 -6.38 6.53
N CYS A 233 -19.79 -5.15 6.03
CA CYS A 233 -20.93 -4.34 5.65
C CYS A 233 -20.89 -4.07 4.15
N ARG A 234 -21.99 -4.34 3.43
CA ARG A 234 -22.08 -4.06 2.00
C ARG A 234 -22.65 -2.67 1.75
N ILE A 235 -21.97 -1.89 0.91
CA ILE A 235 -22.35 -0.53 0.52
C ILE A 235 -22.57 -0.49 -0.99
N SER A 236 -23.57 0.30 -1.40
CA SER A 236 -23.91 0.57 -2.79
C SER A 236 -23.68 2.04 -3.08
N VAL A 237 -22.83 2.32 -4.08
CA VAL A 237 -22.42 3.69 -4.44
C VAL A 237 -22.75 3.95 -5.90
N VAL A 238 -23.55 4.98 -6.15
CA VAL A 238 -23.92 5.37 -7.52
C VAL A 238 -22.82 6.25 -8.12
N VAL A 239 -22.37 5.87 -9.32
CA VAL A 239 -21.43 6.64 -10.13
C VAL A 239 -22.16 7.87 -10.67
N GLN A 240 -21.54 9.04 -10.52
CA GLN A 240 -22.08 10.33 -10.97
C GLN A 240 -21.35 10.88 -12.18
N GLU A 241 -20.09 10.49 -12.34
CA GLU A 241 -19.20 10.99 -13.37
C GLU A 241 -18.59 9.82 -14.14
N GLN A 242 -18.54 9.93 -15.46
CA GLN A 242 -17.86 8.92 -16.28
C GLN A 242 -16.35 8.94 -16.04
N GLY A 243 -15.72 7.78 -16.04
CA GLY A 243 -14.27 7.66 -15.87
C GLY A 243 -13.80 6.23 -15.69
N LEU A 244 -12.52 6.08 -15.37
CA LEU A 244 -11.90 4.80 -15.05
C LEU A 244 -11.84 4.60 -13.54
N LEU A 245 -12.44 3.51 -13.09
CA LEU A 245 -12.44 3.03 -11.72
C LEU A 245 -11.02 2.56 -11.34
N ASP A 246 -10.23 3.43 -10.71
CA ASP A 246 -8.84 3.12 -10.37
C ASP A 246 -8.65 2.73 -8.91
N CYS A 247 -9.30 3.43 -7.99
CA CYS A 247 -9.23 3.12 -6.57
C CYS A 247 -10.44 3.67 -5.81
N PHE A 248 -10.62 3.16 -4.60
CA PHE A 248 -11.31 3.89 -3.54
C PHE A 248 -10.27 4.68 -2.75
N ILE A 249 -10.60 5.92 -2.39
CA ILE A 249 -9.85 6.65 -1.37
C ILE A 249 -10.72 6.81 -0.14
N THR A 250 -10.09 6.74 1.03
CA THR A 250 -10.78 6.98 2.29
C THR A 250 -10.06 8.02 3.13
N TRP A 251 -10.86 8.72 3.91
CA TRP A 251 -10.41 9.62 4.96
C TRP A 251 -11.38 9.51 6.14
N PHE A 252 -11.10 10.17 7.24
CA PHE A 252 -11.98 10.14 8.39
C PHE A 252 -12.20 11.53 8.99
N VAL A 253 -13.31 11.66 9.71
CA VAL A 253 -13.58 12.74 10.65
C VAL A 253 -13.46 12.15 12.04
N LEU A 254 -12.52 12.66 12.82
CA LEU A 254 -12.26 12.27 14.20
C LEU A 254 -13.01 13.24 15.12
N HIS A 255 -14.00 12.74 15.85
CA HIS A 255 -14.75 13.52 16.83
C HIS A 255 -14.03 13.45 18.16
N LEU A 256 -13.43 14.55 18.59
CA LEU A 256 -12.68 14.60 19.86
C LEU A 256 -13.65 14.70 21.05
N ASP A 257 -14.66 15.55 20.91
CA ASP A 257 -15.81 15.68 21.79
C ASP A 257 -17.04 16.13 20.95
N ASN A 258 -18.10 16.61 21.60
CA ASN A 258 -19.32 17.07 20.90
C ASN A 258 -19.15 18.37 20.10
N GLU A 259 -18.07 19.12 20.30
CA GLU A 259 -17.83 20.45 19.72
C GLU A 259 -16.62 20.50 18.78
N HIS A 260 -15.67 19.59 18.96
CA HIS A 260 -14.38 19.60 18.30
C HIS A 260 -14.19 18.34 17.44
N SER A 261 -13.83 18.55 16.18
CA SER A 261 -13.53 17.45 15.25
C SER A 261 -12.38 17.80 14.31
N LEU A 262 -11.70 16.77 13.82
CA LEU A 262 -10.59 16.86 12.87
C LEU A 262 -10.91 16.03 11.64
N SER A 263 -10.79 16.62 10.45
CA SER A 263 -11.00 15.90 9.19
C SER A 263 -9.68 15.67 8.48
N THR A 264 -9.50 14.47 7.92
CA THR A 264 -8.38 14.12 7.05
C THR A 264 -8.79 14.11 5.57
N ALA A 265 -9.90 14.77 5.23
CA ALA A 265 -10.36 14.88 3.85
C ALA A 265 -9.27 15.45 2.92
N PRO A 266 -9.24 15.05 1.63
CA PRO A 266 -8.26 15.56 0.67
C PRO A 266 -8.37 17.08 0.41
N SER A 267 -9.49 17.70 0.79
CA SER A 267 -9.67 19.15 0.76
C SER A 267 -9.00 19.90 1.93
N GLU A 268 -8.54 19.18 2.96
CA GLU A 268 -7.94 19.75 4.16
C GLU A 268 -6.41 19.63 4.13
N GLU A 269 -5.71 20.68 4.56
CA GLU A 269 -4.27 20.67 4.70
C GLU A 269 -3.89 20.22 6.12
N THR A 270 -3.71 18.92 6.29
CA THR A 270 -3.35 18.27 7.57
C THR A 270 -2.06 17.48 7.45
N CYS A 271 -1.53 17.02 8.59
CA CYS A 271 -0.41 16.09 8.62
C CYS A 271 -0.74 14.64 8.20
N TRP A 272 -2.02 14.30 8.06
CA TRP A 272 -2.48 12.97 7.66
C TRP A 272 -2.59 12.83 6.13
N GLU A 273 -2.32 11.62 5.66
CA GLU A 273 -2.56 11.16 4.30
C GLU A 273 -3.95 10.51 4.18
N GLN A 274 -4.34 10.13 2.97
CA GLN A 274 -5.54 9.34 2.72
C GLN A 274 -5.14 7.89 2.47
N ALA A 275 -5.93 6.95 2.97
CA ALA A 275 -5.78 5.54 2.60
C ALA A 275 -6.35 5.31 1.19
N VAL A 276 -5.61 4.57 0.38
CA VAL A 276 -5.91 4.30 -1.02
C VAL A 276 -6.04 2.79 -1.21
N PHE A 277 -7.17 2.36 -1.75
CA PHE A 277 -7.50 0.97 -2.05
C PHE A 277 -7.54 0.79 -3.58
N PRO A 278 -6.42 0.37 -4.21
CA PRO A 278 -6.34 0.22 -5.66
C PRO A 278 -7.25 -0.93 -6.15
N ILE A 279 -7.94 -0.68 -7.26
CA ILE A 279 -8.83 -1.67 -7.89
C ILE A 279 -8.05 -2.39 -8.99
N GLN A 280 -7.96 -3.70 -8.83
CA GLN A 280 -7.27 -4.61 -9.75
C GLN A 280 -8.19 -5.76 -10.15
N ASN A 281 -7.77 -6.54 -11.15
CA ASN A 281 -8.38 -7.80 -11.56
C ASN A 281 -9.84 -7.73 -12.05
N LEU A 282 -10.30 -6.57 -12.50
CA LEU A 282 -11.49 -6.50 -13.34
C LEU A 282 -11.15 -6.89 -14.80
N PRO A 283 -12.14 -7.43 -15.55
CA PRO A 283 -12.06 -7.51 -17.00
C PRO A 283 -11.76 -6.13 -17.62
N ALA A 284 -11.18 -6.10 -18.82
CA ALA A 284 -10.72 -4.86 -19.46
C ALA A 284 -11.83 -3.79 -19.61
N ASP A 285 -13.07 -4.21 -19.82
CA ASP A 285 -14.26 -3.37 -19.89
C ASP A 285 -14.90 -3.06 -18.52
N GLY A 286 -14.47 -3.74 -17.45
CA GLY A 286 -14.98 -3.59 -16.09
C GLY A 286 -14.54 -2.29 -15.40
N TYR A 287 -13.42 -1.69 -15.81
CA TYR A 287 -12.89 -0.47 -15.17
C TYR A 287 -13.59 0.80 -15.62
N PHE A 288 -14.12 0.86 -16.85
CA PHE A 288 -14.80 2.07 -17.31
C PHE A 288 -16.22 2.10 -16.76
N VAL A 289 -16.61 3.20 -16.11
CA VAL A 289 -17.93 3.38 -15.49
C VAL A 289 -18.64 4.63 -16.03
N ASN A 290 -19.96 4.56 -16.09
CA ASN A 290 -20.83 5.64 -16.55
C ASN A 290 -21.72 6.17 -15.42
N PRO A 291 -22.19 7.44 -15.50
CA PRO A 291 -23.21 7.95 -14.59
C PRO A 291 -24.44 7.03 -14.55
N GLY A 292 -24.87 6.68 -13.33
CA GLY A 292 -25.96 5.74 -13.09
C GLY A 292 -25.52 4.28 -12.88
N ASP A 293 -24.28 3.92 -13.23
CA ASP A 293 -23.71 2.64 -12.80
C ASP A 293 -23.63 2.59 -11.26
N THR A 294 -23.75 1.40 -10.68
CA THR A 294 -23.70 1.21 -9.23
C THR A 294 -22.54 0.29 -8.86
N VAL A 295 -21.65 0.80 -8.02
CA VAL A 295 -20.51 0.04 -7.49
C VAL A 295 -20.92 -0.54 -6.15
N LEU A 296 -20.90 -1.87 -6.06
CA LEU A 296 -21.09 -2.60 -4.81
C LEU A 296 -19.72 -2.90 -4.21
N LEU A 297 -19.52 -2.51 -2.95
CA LEU A 297 -18.30 -2.79 -2.20
C LEU A 297 -18.62 -3.34 -0.81
N ASP A 298 -17.71 -4.15 -0.31
CA ASP A 298 -17.73 -4.70 1.04
C ASP A 298 -16.71 -3.95 1.89
N VAL A 299 -17.18 -3.36 3.00
CA VAL A 299 -16.37 -2.67 4.00
C VAL A 299 -16.22 -3.58 5.21
N SER A 300 -14.99 -3.85 5.63
CA SER A 300 -14.70 -4.69 6.78
C SER A 300 -13.46 -4.19 7.54
N CYS A 301 -13.27 -4.70 8.76
CA CYS A 301 -12.08 -4.41 9.57
C CYS A 301 -11.45 -5.67 10.18
N PRO A 302 -11.12 -6.71 9.37
CA PRO A 302 -10.42 -7.87 9.89
C PRO A 302 -9.03 -7.45 10.41
N ASP A 303 -8.61 -8.07 11.52
CA ASP A 303 -7.32 -7.82 12.16
C ASP A 303 -7.08 -6.34 12.49
N CYS A 304 -8.16 -5.59 12.70
CA CYS A 304 -8.15 -4.15 12.99
C CYS A 304 -7.60 -3.26 11.87
N TYR A 305 -7.65 -3.70 10.60
CA TYR A 305 -7.36 -2.83 9.45
C TYR A 305 -8.59 -2.60 8.59
N LEU A 306 -8.83 -1.34 8.20
CA LEU A 306 -9.87 -0.99 7.22
C LEU A 306 -9.62 -1.71 5.88
N ARG A 307 -10.67 -2.33 5.34
CA ARG A 307 -10.66 -2.94 3.99
C ARG A 307 -11.90 -2.52 3.21
N LEU A 308 -11.68 -2.13 1.96
CA LEU A 308 -12.72 -1.85 0.98
C LEU A 308 -12.49 -2.78 -0.22
N ASP A 309 -13.34 -3.80 -0.34
CA ASP A 309 -13.26 -4.79 -1.41
C ASP A 309 -14.36 -4.53 -2.44
N LEU A 310 -13.99 -4.37 -3.71
CA LEU A 310 -14.95 -4.26 -4.80
C LEU A 310 -15.65 -5.61 -5.00
N VAL A 311 -16.98 -5.63 -4.90
CA VAL A 311 -17.79 -6.82 -5.15
C VAL A 311 -18.14 -6.92 -6.64
N THR A 312 -18.76 -5.88 -7.19
CA THR A 312 -19.14 -5.83 -8.61
C THR A 312 -19.56 -4.42 -9.03
N VAL A 313 -19.67 -4.20 -10.34
CA VAL A 313 -20.23 -2.98 -10.95
C VAL A 313 -21.52 -3.36 -11.69
N ILE A 314 -22.65 -2.86 -11.22
CA ILE A 314 -23.96 -3.03 -11.84
C ILE A 314 -24.17 -1.90 -12.85
N ARG A 315 -24.41 -2.26 -14.12
CA ARG A 315 -24.59 -1.28 -15.20
C ARG A 315 -25.99 -0.66 -15.18
N ALA A 316 -26.07 0.63 -15.47
CA ALA A 316 -27.34 1.34 -15.62
C ALA A 316 -28.24 0.64 -16.65
N GLY A 317 -29.49 0.32 -16.26
CA GLY A 317 -30.46 -0.36 -17.12
C GLY A 317 -30.47 -1.89 -17.05
N ALA A 318 -29.54 -2.52 -16.32
CA ALA A 318 -29.57 -3.98 -16.08
C ALA A 318 -30.64 -4.40 -15.06
N ALA A 319 -31.22 -3.45 -14.31
CA ALA A 319 -32.21 -3.70 -13.26
C ALA A 319 -33.68 -3.84 -13.75
N ASP A 320 -33.95 -3.74 -15.06
CA ASP A 320 -35.30 -3.90 -15.62
C ASP A 320 -35.73 -5.38 -15.80
N SER A 321 -34.88 -6.35 -15.42
CA SER A 321 -35.30 -7.74 -15.20
C SER A 321 -35.60 -7.93 -13.71
N GLY A 322 -36.86 -7.72 -13.36
CA GLY A 322 -37.32 -7.44 -12.01
C GLY A 322 -36.90 -8.40 -10.89
N VAL A 323 -36.47 -7.80 -9.78
CA VAL A 323 -36.73 -8.25 -8.42
C VAL A 323 -37.05 -7.00 -7.61
N SER A 324 -38.24 -6.96 -7.02
CA SER A 324 -38.73 -5.85 -6.21
C SER A 324 -37.92 -5.71 -4.92
N THR A 325 -37.53 -4.47 -4.61
CA THR A 325 -36.92 -4.06 -3.35
C THR A 325 -38.01 -3.87 -2.28
N ASP A 326 -38.49 -4.96 -1.72
CA ASP A 326 -39.20 -5.01 -0.43
C ASP A 326 -39.24 -6.50 -0.06
N ASP A 327 -38.86 -6.83 1.18
CA ASP A 327 -38.55 -8.17 1.73
C ASP A 327 -37.23 -8.82 1.29
N MET A 328 -36.15 -8.55 2.05
CA MET A 328 -35.08 -9.54 2.31
C MET A 328 -34.49 -9.30 3.71
N THR A 329 -35.28 -9.58 4.74
CA THR A 329 -34.74 -9.93 6.06
C THR A 329 -34.52 -11.44 6.13
N MET A 330 -33.28 -11.84 6.38
CA MET A 330 -32.87 -13.16 6.91
C MET A 330 -33.63 -14.37 6.38
N GLU A 331 -33.13 -15.00 5.32
CA GLU A 331 -33.17 -16.47 5.19
C GLU A 331 -32.24 -16.94 4.07
N SER A 332 -31.64 -18.12 4.30
CA SER A 332 -30.90 -18.96 3.35
C SER A 332 -29.39 -18.68 3.15
N GLU A 333 -28.57 -19.23 4.06
CA GLU A 333 -27.14 -19.53 3.83
C GLU A 333 -26.90 -20.42 2.58
N VAL A 334 -27.96 -20.99 2.00
CA VAL A 334 -27.91 -21.89 0.84
C VAL A 334 -27.80 -21.11 -0.47
N ASP A 335 -28.46 -19.95 -0.60
CA ASP A 335 -28.36 -19.11 -1.80
C ASP A 335 -27.01 -18.38 -1.87
N LEU A 336 -26.38 -18.13 -0.72
CA LEU A 336 -25.00 -17.61 -0.66
C LEU A 336 -23.99 -18.68 -1.09
N CYS A 337 -24.22 -19.95 -0.76
CA CYS A 337 -23.38 -21.06 -1.22
C CYS A 337 -23.52 -21.29 -2.71
N ASP A 338 -24.71 -21.12 -3.30
CA ASP A 338 -24.90 -21.22 -4.75
C ASP A 338 -24.34 -20.02 -5.52
N ALA A 339 -24.38 -18.81 -4.95
CA ALA A 339 -23.69 -17.64 -5.49
C ALA A 339 -22.16 -17.76 -5.37
N LEU A 340 -21.64 -18.30 -4.26
CA LEU A 340 -20.21 -18.59 -4.04
C LEU A 340 -19.72 -19.79 -4.87
N ALA A 341 -20.58 -20.78 -5.15
CA ALA A 341 -20.32 -21.87 -6.08
C ALA A 341 -20.30 -21.35 -7.52
N SER A 342 -21.18 -20.40 -7.87
CA SER A 342 -21.18 -19.72 -9.17
C SER A 342 -19.97 -18.81 -9.38
N LEU A 343 -19.40 -18.25 -8.30
CA LEU A 343 -18.11 -17.55 -8.29
C LEU A 343 -16.91 -18.51 -8.41
N HIS A 344 -17.03 -19.76 -7.94
CA HIS A 344 -15.99 -20.79 -8.07
C HIS A 344 -16.12 -21.71 -9.30
N THR A 345 -17.18 -21.60 -10.09
CA THR A 345 -17.33 -22.37 -11.33
C THR A 345 -17.83 -21.51 -12.49
N THR A 346 -17.18 -20.38 -12.75
CA THR A 346 -16.95 -20.01 -14.16
C THR A 346 -15.66 -20.70 -14.59
N HIS A 347 -15.76 -22.01 -14.86
CA HIS A 347 -14.80 -22.69 -15.72
C HIS A 347 -14.93 -22.08 -17.12
N GLN A 348 -14.34 -20.90 -17.32
CA GLN A 348 -13.77 -20.58 -18.60
C GLN A 348 -12.67 -21.61 -18.82
N THR A 349 -12.80 -22.40 -19.88
CA THR A 349 -11.68 -23.07 -20.52
C THR A 349 -10.71 -21.99 -21.04
N GLY A 350 -9.97 -21.39 -20.12
CA GLY A 350 -8.97 -20.36 -20.34
C GLY A 350 -7.76 -20.70 -19.48
N THR A 351 -6.59 -20.77 -20.11
CA THR A 351 -5.28 -20.91 -19.46
C THR A 351 -5.20 -20.10 -18.16
N VAL A 352 -4.96 -20.77 -17.02
CA VAL A 352 -4.66 -20.13 -15.74
C VAL A 352 -3.47 -19.19 -15.98
N ARG A 353 -3.70 -17.88 -15.88
CA ARG A 353 -2.61 -16.90 -15.97
C ARG A 353 -1.78 -16.99 -14.70
N GLU A 354 -0.47 -17.08 -14.85
CA GLU A 354 0.45 -17.04 -13.72
C GLU A 354 0.33 -15.68 -13.02
N LEU A 355 0.15 -15.68 -11.70
CA LEU A 355 0.10 -14.47 -10.89
C LEU A 355 1.53 -14.07 -10.52
N CYS A 356 1.92 -12.84 -10.85
CA CYS A 356 3.18 -12.22 -10.48
C CYS A 356 2.90 -11.00 -9.59
N VAL A 357 3.40 -11.02 -8.37
CA VAL A 357 3.31 -9.85 -7.46
C VAL A 357 4.52 -8.97 -7.73
N LEU A 358 4.28 -7.69 -7.99
CA LEU A 358 5.33 -6.70 -8.25
C LEU A 358 5.17 -5.50 -7.33
N GLU A 359 6.29 -4.97 -6.85
CA GLU A 359 6.29 -3.72 -6.10
C GLU A 359 5.69 -2.58 -6.94
N PRO A 360 5.02 -1.58 -6.32
CA PRO A 360 4.36 -0.52 -7.06
C PRO A 360 5.28 0.23 -8.04
N ILE A 361 6.56 0.34 -7.70
CA ILE A 361 7.58 0.94 -8.57
C ILE A 361 7.92 0.09 -9.79
N GLU A 362 7.90 -1.24 -9.67
CA GLU A 362 8.17 -2.17 -10.77
C GLU A 362 6.99 -2.18 -11.76
N ILE A 363 5.75 -2.13 -11.25
CA ILE A 363 4.55 -1.93 -12.07
C ILE A 363 4.63 -0.58 -12.82
N ALA A 364 5.02 0.49 -12.12
CA ALA A 364 5.23 1.79 -12.75
C ALA A 364 6.33 1.78 -13.81
N LEU A 365 7.42 1.04 -13.57
CA LEU A 365 8.49 0.87 -14.54
C LEU A 365 7.95 0.18 -15.80
N LEU A 366 7.23 -0.94 -15.68
CA LEU A 366 6.63 -1.66 -16.81
C LEU A 366 5.66 -0.79 -17.62
N ASN A 367 4.87 0.06 -16.95
CA ASN A 367 4.01 1.03 -17.62
C ASN A 367 4.80 2.18 -18.31
N ASN A 368 6.09 2.35 -18.02
CA ASN A 368 6.96 3.35 -18.65
C ASN A 368 7.45 2.86 -20.02
N VAL A 369 6.61 3.01 -21.04
CA VAL A 369 6.92 2.61 -22.42
C VAL A 369 8.13 3.37 -22.98
N THR A 370 8.30 4.65 -22.62
CA THR A 370 9.42 5.48 -23.08
C THR A 370 10.77 4.96 -22.60
N TYR A 371 10.85 4.51 -21.35
CA TYR A 371 12.05 3.88 -20.77
C TYR A 371 12.46 2.66 -21.61
N HIS A 372 11.54 1.71 -21.77
CA HIS A 372 11.78 0.46 -22.49
C HIS A 372 12.12 0.68 -23.97
N GLN A 373 11.43 1.59 -24.64
CA GLN A 373 11.70 1.92 -26.03
C GLN A 373 13.07 2.58 -26.20
N SER A 374 13.51 3.38 -25.23
CA SER A 374 14.84 4.01 -25.24
C SER A 374 15.94 2.95 -25.11
N PHE A 375 15.78 1.98 -24.21
CA PHE A 375 16.68 0.85 -24.08
C PHE A 375 16.72 -0.01 -25.35
N LYS A 376 15.56 -0.38 -25.91
CA LYS A 376 15.48 -1.09 -27.18
C LYS A 376 16.28 -0.40 -28.28
N ASN A 377 16.10 0.92 -28.43
CA ASN A 377 16.80 1.71 -29.43
C ASN A 377 18.32 1.77 -29.18
N ALA A 378 18.74 1.90 -27.93
CA ALA A 378 20.15 1.94 -27.55
C ALA A 378 20.84 0.60 -27.81
N ILE A 379 20.26 -0.49 -27.32
CA ILE A 379 20.77 -1.86 -27.51
C ILE A 379 20.83 -2.21 -29.00
N SER A 380 19.78 -1.89 -29.78
CA SER A 380 19.74 -2.12 -31.23
C SER A 380 20.88 -1.41 -31.98
N LYS A 381 21.22 -0.18 -31.57
CA LYS A 381 22.33 0.58 -32.17
C LYS A 381 23.68 -0.07 -31.88
N VAL A 382 23.90 -0.53 -30.65
CA VAL A 382 25.14 -1.23 -30.25
C VAL A 382 25.29 -2.53 -31.02
N ILE A 383 24.24 -3.36 -31.05
CA ILE A 383 24.21 -4.63 -31.81
C ILE A 383 24.52 -4.38 -33.28
N SER A 384 23.82 -3.44 -33.92
CA SER A 384 24.04 -3.09 -35.33
C SER A 384 25.47 -2.65 -35.63
N ALA A 385 26.10 -1.92 -34.70
CA ALA A 385 27.48 -1.45 -34.85
C ALA A 385 28.50 -2.60 -34.73
N LEU A 386 28.29 -3.53 -33.79
CA LEU A 386 29.16 -4.69 -33.57
C LEU A 386 29.04 -5.70 -34.72
N THR A 387 27.83 -6.04 -35.14
CA THR A 387 27.61 -6.97 -36.26
C THR A 387 28.17 -6.44 -37.59
N ARG A 388 28.10 -5.13 -37.83
CA ARG A 388 28.74 -4.51 -39.03
C ARG A 388 30.26 -4.61 -38.99
N ARG A 389 30.88 -4.47 -37.81
CA ARG A 389 32.33 -4.61 -37.67
C ARG A 389 32.78 -6.03 -37.98
N GLU A 390 32.09 -7.03 -37.44
CA GLU A 390 32.39 -8.45 -37.70
C GLU A 390 32.29 -8.80 -39.19
N ASN A 391 31.21 -8.36 -39.86
CA ASN A 391 31.04 -8.54 -41.31
C ASN A 391 32.07 -7.74 -42.14
N GLY A 392 32.57 -6.62 -41.61
CA GLY A 392 33.61 -5.80 -42.24
C GLY A 392 35.00 -6.44 -42.16
N THR A 393 35.33 -7.09 -41.04
CA THR A 393 36.59 -7.84 -40.85
C THR A 393 36.66 -9.14 -41.64
N LEU A 394 35.53 -9.69 -42.09
CA LEU A 394 35.46 -10.88 -42.95
C LEU A 394 35.75 -10.59 -44.44
N ARG A 395 36.00 -9.33 -44.83
CA ARG A 395 36.46 -8.98 -46.18
C ARG A 395 37.99 -8.96 -46.25
N ASN A 396 38.59 -10.06 -46.73
CA ASN A 396 40.00 -10.08 -47.13
C ASN A 396 40.27 -9.24 -48.39
N GLU A 397 41.52 -8.81 -48.57
CA GLU A 397 42.05 -7.95 -49.66
C GLU A 397 41.73 -8.42 -51.11
N ASN A 398 41.10 -9.58 -51.30
CA ASN A 398 40.78 -10.16 -52.62
C ASN A 398 39.27 -10.27 -52.93
N GLY A 399 38.38 -9.66 -52.14
CA GLY A 399 36.98 -9.48 -52.54
C GLY A 399 36.12 -10.75 -52.71
N ALA A 400 36.53 -11.89 -52.16
CA ALA A 400 35.72 -13.12 -52.16
C ALA A 400 34.95 -13.30 -50.85
N LEU A 401 33.64 -13.61 -50.96
CA LEU A 401 32.76 -13.97 -49.84
C LEU A 401 33.18 -15.33 -49.25
N ALA A 402 33.42 -15.39 -47.94
CA ALA A 402 33.57 -16.65 -47.21
C ALA A 402 32.22 -17.41 -47.16
N PRO A 403 32.21 -18.75 -46.99
CA PRO A 403 30.99 -19.56 -47.04
C PRO A 403 29.98 -19.15 -45.95
N GLU A 404 28.69 -19.13 -46.30
CA GLU A 404 27.56 -18.55 -45.54
C GLU A 404 27.18 -19.23 -44.20
N GLU A 405 28.00 -20.12 -43.64
CA GLU A 405 27.73 -20.76 -42.34
C GLU A 405 28.92 -20.64 -41.39
N CYS A 406 29.28 -19.40 -41.01
CA CYS A 406 29.94 -19.18 -39.72
C CYS A 406 28.84 -19.00 -38.67
N PHE A 407 28.77 -19.92 -37.71
CA PHE A 407 28.06 -19.72 -36.45
C PHE A 407 28.66 -18.48 -35.77
N LEU A 408 28.10 -17.30 -36.05
CA LEU A 408 28.47 -16.07 -35.36
C LEU A 408 28.13 -16.26 -33.89
N ASP A 409 29.14 -16.13 -33.03
CA ASP A 409 28.97 -16.13 -31.57
C ASP A 409 27.87 -15.11 -31.21
N PRO A 410 26.92 -15.46 -30.33
CA PRO A 410 25.91 -14.50 -29.92
C PRO A 410 26.55 -13.31 -29.20
N LEU A 411 25.94 -12.14 -29.33
CA LEU A 411 26.31 -11.00 -28.50
C LEU A 411 25.79 -11.23 -27.08
N TYR A 412 26.65 -11.00 -26.08
CA TYR A 412 26.31 -11.24 -24.68
C TYR A 412 25.82 -9.93 -24.04
N VAL A 413 24.60 -9.92 -23.49
CA VAL A 413 24.01 -8.75 -22.81
C VAL A 413 23.72 -9.12 -21.36
N LEU A 414 24.30 -8.39 -20.41
CA LEU A 414 24.04 -8.55 -18.98
C LEU A 414 23.17 -7.42 -18.47
N ASP A 415 22.02 -7.76 -17.89
CA ASP A 415 21.22 -6.86 -17.09
C ASP A 415 21.53 -7.08 -15.60
N VAL A 416 21.92 -6.00 -14.92
CA VAL A 416 22.23 -5.95 -13.48
C VAL A 416 21.22 -5.06 -12.74
N SER A 417 20.02 -4.91 -13.29
CA SER A 417 18.91 -4.22 -12.62
C SER A 417 18.54 -4.94 -11.32
N GLU A 418 18.15 -4.17 -10.30
CA GLU A 418 17.59 -4.74 -9.08
C GLU A 418 16.08 -4.84 -9.20
N GLY A 419 15.50 -5.97 -8.80
CA GLY A 419 14.07 -6.25 -8.95
C GLY A 419 13.68 -6.79 -10.33
N PHE A 420 12.41 -6.70 -10.68
CA PHE A 420 11.85 -7.20 -11.93
C PHE A 420 12.20 -6.31 -13.14
N SER A 421 12.85 -6.90 -14.15
CA SER A 421 13.23 -6.22 -15.40
C SER A 421 12.93 -7.08 -16.64
N ILE A 422 12.33 -6.47 -17.65
CA ILE A 422 12.09 -7.09 -18.97
C ILE A 422 13.14 -6.70 -20.02
N LEU A 423 14.17 -5.92 -19.65
CA LEU A 423 15.24 -5.54 -20.58
C LEU A 423 15.98 -6.74 -21.20
N PRO A 424 16.21 -7.87 -20.51
CA PRO A 424 16.79 -9.07 -21.12
C PRO A 424 15.92 -9.61 -22.26
N LEU A 425 14.59 -9.64 -22.08
CA LEU A 425 13.65 -10.08 -23.11
C LEU A 425 13.68 -9.15 -24.33
N ILE A 426 13.70 -7.83 -24.10
CA ILE A 426 13.84 -6.83 -25.16
C ILE A 426 15.14 -7.06 -25.94
N ALA A 427 16.26 -7.33 -25.24
CA ALA A 427 17.54 -7.60 -25.87
C ALA A 427 17.51 -8.91 -26.70
N ALA A 428 16.94 -9.98 -26.16
CA ALA A 428 16.82 -11.27 -26.85
C ALA A 428 15.99 -11.20 -28.13
N GLN A 429 14.94 -10.36 -28.17
CA GLN A 429 14.12 -10.15 -29.38
C GLN A 429 14.87 -9.48 -30.54
N LEU A 430 15.99 -8.79 -30.28
CA LEU A 430 16.75 -8.12 -31.33
C LEU A 430 17.57 -9.08 -32.20
N GLY A 431 17.59 -10.37 -31.83
CA GLY A 431 18.17 -11.47 -32.62
C GLY A 431 19.69 -11.59 -32.46
N LYS A 432 20.19 -12.84 -32.43
CA LYS A 432 21.61 -13.18 -32.20
C LYS A 432 22.20 -12.62 -30.89
N VAL A 433 21.35 -12.47 -29.87
CA VAL A 433 21.73 -12.02 -28.53
C VAL A 433 21.48 -13.14 -27.54
N LYS A 434 22.45 -13.35 -26.65
CA LYS A 434 22.26 -14.11 -25.43
C LYS A 434 22.19 -13.13 -24.26
N SER A 435 20.99 -13.04 -23.66
CA SER A 435 20.68 -12.09 -22.59
C SER A 435 20.73 -12.76 -21.22
N TYR A 436 21.18 -12.00 -20.22
CA TYR A 436 21.35 -12.45 -18.85
C TYR A 436 20.60 -11.52 -17.91
N SER A 437 19.80 -12.09 -17.01
CA SER A 437 19.04 -11.38 -15.98
C SER A 437 19.66 -11.59 -14.60
N SER A 438 19.73 -10.54 -13.79
CA SER A 438 20.13 -10.55 -12.38
C SER A 438 18.97 -10.77 -11.40
N VAL A 439 17.80 -11.20 -11.88
CA VAL A 439 16.66 -11.50 -11.00
C VAL A 439 16.97 -12.71 -10.09
N GLU A 440 16.76 -12.56 -8.78
CA GLU A 440 16.92 -13.64 -7.79
C GLU A 440 15.60 -14.34 -7.44
N GLU A 441 14.50 -13.58 -7.44
CA GLU A 441 13.22 -14.09 -6.98
C GLU A 441 12.67 -15.15 -7.93
N LYS A 442 12.29 -16.30 -7.37
CA LYS A 442 11.80 -17.45 -8.15
C LYS A 442 10.53 -17.12 -8.94
N GLN A 443 9.64 -16.32 -8.35
CA GLN A 443 8.40 -15.89 -9.02
C GLN A 443 8.70 -14.99 -10.22
N HIS A 444 9.66 -14.07 -10.08
CA HIS A 444 10.11 -13.22 -11.18
C HIS A 444 10.82 -14.03 -12.27
N CYS A 445 11.66 -15.01 -11.90
CA CYS A 445 12.30 -15.93 -12.86
C CYS A 445 11.25 -16.68 -13.69
N ALA A 446 10.29 -17.33 -13.02
CA ALA A 446 9.21 -18.06 -13.68
C ALA A 446 8.37 -17.16 -14.60
N THR A 447 8.07 -15.95 -14.13
CA THR A 447 7.37 -14.93 -14.92
C THR A 447 8.13 -14.55 -16.20
N LEU A 448 9.45 -14.32 -16.10
CA LEU A 448 10.29 -13.99 -17.26
C LEU A 448 10.40 -15.18 -18.25
N GLU A 449 10.45 -16.42 -17.76
CA GLU A 449 10.40 -17.61 -18.61
C GLU A 449 9.06 -17.71 -19.36
N SER A 450 7.94 -17.53 -18.67
CA SER A 450 6.59 -17.51 -19.25
C SER A 450 6.46 -16.41 -20.33
N LEU A 451 6.98 -15.21 -20.06
CA LEU A 451 7.03 -14.13 -21.03
C LEU A 451 7.94 -14.45 -22.23
N SER A 452 9.09 -15.09 -22.00
CA SER A 452 10.01 -15.53 -23.05
C SER A 452 9.33 -16.49 -24.02
N GLU A 453 8.64 -17.51 -23.50
CA GLU A 453 7.90 -18.49 -24.32
C GLU A 453 6.82 -17.81 -25.17
N ARG A 454 6.03 -16.92 -24.56
CA ARG A 454 4.98 -16.16 -25.27
C ARG A 454 5.53 -15.33 -26.43
N ASN A 455 6.70 -14.74 -26.23
CA ASN A 455 7.35 -13.86 -27.19
C ASN A 455 8.20 -14.62 -28.23
N SER A 456 8.10 -15.95 -28.29
CA SER A 456 8.88 -16.81 -29.20
C SER A 456 10.39 -16.63 -29.05
N ILE A 457 10.84 -16.28 -27.84
CA ILE A 457 12.25 -16.19 -27.49
C ILE A 457 12.72 -17.59 -27.07
N SER A 458 13.79 -18.09 -27.68
CA SER A 458 14.34 -19.41 -27.37
C SER A 458 14.79 -19.48 -25.90
N LYS A 459 14.56 -20.63 -25.26
CA LYS A 459 15.01 -20.88 -23.87
C LYS A 459 16.52 -20.71 -23.68
N GLU A 460 17.30 -20.85 -24.75
CA GLU A 460 18.76 -20.67 -24.72
C GLU A 460 19.19 -19.19 -24.81
N SER A 461 18.26 -18.27 -25.09
CA SER A 461 18.53 -16.83 -25.28
C SER A 461 18.38 -15.99 -24.02
N LEU A 462 17.79 -16.55 -22.95
CA LEU A 462 17.66 -15.93 -21.64
C LEU A 462 18.31 -16.83 -20.59
N GLU A 463 19.23 -16.29 -19.80
CA GLU A 463 19.81 -16.97 -18.64
C GLU A 463 19.65 -16.11 -17.37
N PHE A 464 19.52 -16.77 -16.22
CA PHE A 464 19.50 -16.11 -14.91
C PHE A 464 20.89 -16.19 -14.29
N TRP A 465 21.58 -15.06 -14.26
CA TRP A 465 23.01 -14.97 -13.97
C TRP A 465 23.35 -15.36 -12.54
N LEU A 466 22.55 -14.90 -11.57
CA LEU A 466 22.81 -15.16 -10.15
C LEU A 466 22.63 -16.64 -9.79
N ASN A 467 21.81 -17.39 -10.53
CA ASN A 467 21.68 -18.84 -10.37
C ASN A 467 22.94 -19.62 -10.81
N GLN A 468 23.85 -18.97 -11.54
CA GLN A 468 25.10 -19.57 -12.02
C GLN A 468 26.31 -19.20 -11.14
N LEU A 469 26.17 -18.26 -10.21
CA LEU A 469 27.24 -17.86 -9.29
C LEU A 469 27.27 -18.80 -8.08
N GLU A 470 28.47 -19.15 -7.62
CA GLU A 470 28.64 -19.75 -6.29
C GLU A 470 28.17 -18.72 -5.23
N ALA A 471 27.74 -19.20 -4.05
CA ALA A 471 27.06 -18.39 -3.02
C ALA A 471 27.78 -17.10 -2.53
N ASN A 472 29.02 -16.85 -2.96
CA ASN A 472 29.82 -15.65 -2.67
C ASN A 472 30.49 -15.04 -3.93
N GLY A 473 29.97 -15.30 -5.14
CA GLY A 473 30.58 -14.82 -6.39
C GLY A 473 30.21 -13.35 -6.71
N ASP A 474 31.19 -12.57 -7.17
CA ASP A 474 30.93 -11.21 -7.68
C ASP A 474 29.94 -11.24 -8.85
N VAL A 475 28.93 -10.35 -8.82
CA VAL A 475 27.90 -10.25 -9.87
C VAL A 475 28.48 -9.87 -11.23
N LEU A 476 29.61 -9.18 -11.28
CA LEU A 476 30.25 -8.76 -12.53
C LEU A 476 31.45 -9.65 -12.87
N GLN A 477 31.19 -10.78 -13.53
CA GLN A 477 32.22 -11.64 -14.11
C GLN A 477 32.01 -11.79 -15.61
N ARG A 478 33.00 -12.34 -16.32
CA ARG A 478 32.87 -12.62 -17.76
C ARG A 478 31.82 -13.70 -18.02
N PRO A 479 31.05 -13.63 -19.13
CA PRO A 479 30.01 -14.63 -19.43
C PRO A 479 30.58 -16.05 -19.63
N LYS A 480 31.81 -16.13 -20.14
CA LYS A 480 32.64 -17.33 -20.23
C LYS A 480 34.10 -16.91 -20.09
N SER A 481 35.00 -17.85 -19.77
CA SER A 481 36.43 -17.57 -19.57
C SER A 481 37.10 -16.84 -20.75
N ASP A 482 36.64 -17.10 -21.97
CA ASP A 482 37.15 -16.54 -23.23
C ASP A 482 36.24 -15.47 -23.87
N LYS A 483 35.14 -15.05 -23.22
CA LYS A 483 34.16 -14.10 -23.76
C LYS A 483 34.07 -12.81 -22.94
N LEU A 484 33.56 -11.75 -23.57
CA LEU A 484 33.29 -10.45 -22.93
C LEU A 484 31.84 -10.04 -23.18
N TRP A 485 31.31 -9.18 -22.32
CA TRP A 485 29.99 -8.59 -22.49
C TRP A 485 29.99 -7.57 -23.64
N SER A 486 28.97 -7.65 -24.49
CA SER A 486 28.71 -6.65 -25.53
C SER A 486 27.97 -5.43 -24.96
N VAL A 487 27.09 -5.66 -23.99
CA VAL A 487 26.35 -4.63 -23.25
C VAL A 487 26.23 -5.07 -21.79
N ILE A 488 26.45 -4.13 -20.87
CA ILE A 488 26.13 -4.27 -19.44
C ILE A 488 25.17 -3.14 -19.10
N ILE A 489 24.01 -3.48 -18.53
CA ILE A 489 22.99 -2.55 -18.06
C ILE A 489 23.14 -2.48 -16.54
N LEU A 490 23.28 -1.26 -16.02
CA LEU A 490 23.41 -0.99 -14.59
C LEU A 490 22.28 -0.06 -14.16
N ASP A 491 21.65 -0.36 -13.05
CA ASP A 491 20.84 0.63 -12.36
C ASP A 491 21.74 1.65 -11.66
N VAL A 492 21.43 2.93 -11.85
CA VAL A 492 22.23 4.04 -11.32
C VAL A 492 21.50 4.79 -10.21
N VAL A 493 20.17 4.81 -10.26
CA VAL A 493 19.33 5.61 -9.37
C VAL A 493 18.35 4.68 -8.67
N GLU A 494 18.22 4.83 -7.35
CA GLU A 494 17.25 4.12 -6.52
C GLU A 494 15.84 4.70 -6.69
N PRO A 495 14.79 3.93 -6.40
CA PRO A 495 13.41 4.45 -6.36
C PRO A 495 13.23 5.70 -5.48
N CYS A 496 14.05 5.84 -4.42
CA CYS A 496 14.04 7.00 -3.52
C CYS A 496 14.68 8.27 -4.14
N GLY A 497 15.22 8.19 -5.36
CA GLY A 497 15.88 9.29 -6.07
C GLY A 497 17.36 9.49 -5.74
N LEU A 498 17.94 8.65 -4.88
CA LEU A 498 19.37 8.66 -4.57
C LEU A 498 20.18 7.86 -5.59
N ILE A 499 21.47 8.15 -5.68
CA ILE A 499 22.41 7.34 -6.47
C ILE A 499 22.65 6.03 -5.74
N ARG A 500 22.56 4.90 -6.46
CA ARG A 500 22.83 3.58 -5.89
C ARG A 500 24.23 3.50 -5.30
N GLN A 501 24.31 2.86 -4.13
CA GLN A 501 25.60 2.54 -3.52
C GLN A 501 26.46 1.69 -4.45
N ASP A 502 27.77 1.94 -4.41
CA ASP A 502 28.80 1.23 -5.18
C ASP A 502 28.64 1.26 -6.71
N VAL A 503 27.78 2.12 -7.26
CA VAL A 503 27.58 2.22 -8.72
C VAL A 503 28.88 2.54 -9.47
N MET A 504 29.75 3.35 -8.87
CA MET A 504 31.05 3.71 -9.47
C MET A 504 32.02 2.52 -9.50
N GLU A 505 31.99 1.67 -8.47
CA GLU A 505 32.77 0.43 -8.43
C GLU A 505 32.20 -0.57 -9.44
N LYS A 506 30.88 -0.76 -9.48
CA LYS A 506 30.21 -1.58 -10.50
C LYS A 506 30.56 -1.10 -11.92
N CYS A 507 30.57 0.22 -12.18
CA CYS A 507 31.00 0.78 -13.46
C CYS A 507 32.48 0.54 -13.76
N ALA A 508 33.35 0.56 -12.74
CA ALA A 508 34.77 0.31 -12.90
C ALA A 508 35.08 -1.16 -13.20
N ILE A 509 34.37 -2.10 -12.57
CA ILE A 509 34.50 -3.55 -12.82
C ILE A 509 33.88 -3.93 -14.17
N ALA A 510 32.77 -3.31 -14.55
CA ALA A 510 32.09 -3.55 -15.83
C ALA A 510 32.94 -3.12 -17.05
N ARG A 511 33.90 -2.20 -16.86
CA ARG A 511 34.78 -1.69 -17.91
C ARG A 511 36.07 -2.49 -18.00
#